data_AF-A0A6P4IR38-F1
#
_entry.id   AF-A0A6P4IR38-F1
#
_cell.length_a   1.000
_cell.length_b   1.000
_cell.length_c   1.000
_cell.angle_alpha   90.00
_cell.angle_beta   90.00
_cell.angle_gamma   90.00
#
_symmetry.space_group_name_H-M   'P 1'
#
loop_
_entity.id
_entity.type
_entity.pdbx_description
1 polymer ?
#
loop_
_entity_poly.entity_id
_entity_poly.type
_entity_poly.pdbx_seq_one_letter_code
_entity_poly.pdbx_strand_id
1 'polypeptide(L)'
;MMDGQSFYLFLIFLCSSVQGASVVFNPCISQKELSAAEAIIALENWPDNQDISLIEHRYKCTMTCVLIDLGLVNKMGQVQIDKYVESGVLDRMWVASDLASCRSKYHDEWDLCEFVFGIFNCFREMKLAAERKV
;
A
#
# COMPACT_ATOMS: atom_id res chain seq x y z
N MET A 1 7.43 -38.31 -27.00
CA MET A 1 6.94 -37.24 -27.89
C MET A 1 5.46 -37.09 -27.57
N MET A 2 5.08 -36.00 -26.88
CA MET A 2 3.68 -35.75 -26.50
C MET A 2 2.88 -35.44 -27.77
N ASP A 3 1.80 -36.18 -27.99
CA ASP A 3 0.91 -36.00 -29.13
C ASP A 3 0.21 -34.63 -29.08
N GLY A 4 -0.11 -34.07 -30.26
CA GLY A 4 -0.68 -32.72 -30.40
C GLY A 4 -2.01 -32.57 -29.67
N GLN A 5 -2.77 -33.66 -29.54
CA GLN A 5 -4.04 -33.69 -28.80
C GLN A 5 -3.83 -33.55 -27.28
N SER A 6 -2.77 -34.13 -26.73
CA SER A 6 -2.42 -34.00 -25.31
C SER A 6 -1.94 -32.58 -24.97
N PHE A 7 -1.26 -31.91 -25.89
CA PHE A 7 -0.86 -30.51 -25.74
C PHE A 7 -2.07 -29.58 -25.68
N TYR A 8 -3.07 -29.84 -26.53
CA TYR A 8 -4.30 -29.05 -26.58
C TYR A 8 -5.12 -29.17 -25.29
N LEU A 9 -5.23 -30.38 -24.75
CA LEU A 9 -5.92 -30.62 -23.46
C LEU A 9 -5.20 -29.97 -22.28
N PHE A 10 -3.86 -29.99 -22.28
CA PHE A 10 -3.06 -29.33 -21.24
C PHE A 10 -3.21 -27.80 -21.29
N LEU A 11 -3.24 -27.21 -22.49
CA LEU A 11 -3.49 -25.78 -22.69
C LEU A 11 -4.90 -25.38 -22.22
N ILE A 12 -5.92 -26.19 -22.50
CA ILE A 12 -7.29 -25.94 -22.02
C ILE A 12 -7.35 -26.02 -20.49
N PHE A 13 -6.65 -26.97 -19.87
CA PHE A 13 -6.59 -27.11 -18.41
C PHE A 13 -5.89 -25.91 -17.73
N LEU A 14 -4.81 -25.41 -18.32
CA LEU A 14 -4.12 -24.21 -17.85
C LEU A 14 -4.95 -22.93 -18.05
N CYS A 15 -5.66 -22.79 -19.17
CA CYS A 15 -6.55 -21.63 -19.39
C CYS A 15 -7.79 -21.64 -18.49
N SER A 16 -8.34 -22.82 -18.17
CA SER A 16 -9.54 -22.94 -17.32
C SER A 16 -9.26 -22.81 -15.82
N SER A 17 -8.00 -22.96 -15.41
CA SER A 17 -7.55 -22.71 -14.02
C SER A 17 -7.20 -21.24 -13.73
N VAL A 18 -7.21 -20.36 -14.75
CA VAL A 18 -7.15 -18.91 -14.56
C VAL A 18 -8.56 -18.36 -14.29
N GLN A 19 -9.19 -18.80 -13.22
CA GLN A 19 -10.22 -17.99 -12.56
C GLN A 19 -9.52 -17.00 -11.62
N GLY A 20 -8.68 -16.15 -12.21
CA GLY A 20 -8.20 -14.94 -11.56
C GLY A 20 -9.34 -13.94 -11.56
N ALA A 21 -10.30 -14.12 -10.65
CA ALA A 21 -11.20 -13.03 -10.28
C ALA A 21 -10.33 -11.96 -9.60
N SER A 22 -9.64 -11.14 -10.41
CA SER A 22 -9.09 -9.87 -9.97
C SER A 22 -10.27 -8.92 -9.75
N VAL A 23 -11.08 -9.24 -8.75
CA VAL A 23 -11.87 -8.22 -8.07
C VAL A 23 -10.81 -7.40 -7.38
N VAL A 24 -10.43 -6.26 -7.97
CA VAL A 24 -9.58 -5.28 -7.32
C VAL A 24 -10.28 -4.96 -6.00
N PHE A 25 -9.79 -5.53 -4.91
CA PHE A 25 -10.34 -5.30 -3.58
C PHE A 25 -10.17 -3.81 -3.30
N ASN A 26 -11.28 -3.07 -3.33
CA ASN A 26 -11.30 -1.66 -2.98
C ASN A 26 -11.68 -1.55 -1.50
N PRO A 27 -10.70 -1.36 -0.58
CA PRO A 27 -10.98 -1.26 0.85
C PRO A 27 -11.87 -0.07 1.21
N CYS A 28 -12.06 0.88 0.29
CA CYS A 28 -12.76 2.14 0.52
C CYS A 28 -14.19 2.15 0.01
N ILE A 29 -14.68 1.05 -0.59
CA ILE A 29 -16.00 1.02 -1.24
C ILE A 29 -17.17 1.32 -0.28
N SER A 30 -16.99 1.03 1.01
CA SER A 30 -17.98 1.25 2.07
C SER A 30 -17.63 2.42 2.98
N GLN A 31 -16.49 3.07 2.77
CA GLN A 31 -16.06 4.20 3.59
C GLN A 31 -16.59 5.51 3.02
N LYS A 32 -16.99 6.41 3.91
CA LYS A 32 -17.30 7.78 3.54
C LYS A 32 -15.98 8.51 3.29
N GLU A 33 -15.84 9.08 2.10
CA GLU A 33 -14.71 9.93 1.74
C GLU A 33 -14.56 11.06 2.78
N LEU A 34 -13.35 11.22 3.31
CA LEU A 34 -13.05 12.25 4.29
C LEU A 34 -12.75 13.57 3.59
N SER A 35 -13.07 14.70 4.23
CA SER A 35 -12.53 15.98 3.78
C SER A 35 -11.01 16.00 3.97
N ALA A 36 -10.29 16.81 3.17
CA ALA A 36 -8.84 16.93 3.29
C ALA A 36 -8.38 17.29 4.73
N ALA A 37 -9.16 18.10 5.45
CA ALA A 37 -8.86 18.46 6.83
C ALA A 37 -8.99 17.26 7.79
N GLU A 38 -10.06 16.47 7.66
CA GLU A 38 -10.25 15.25 8.47
C GLU A 38 -9.19 14.19 8.15
N ALA A 39 -8.82 14.07 6.88
CA ALA A 39 -7.76 13.18 6.42
C ALA A 39 -6.38 13.58 7.01
N ILE A 40 -6.07 14.87 7.07
CA ILE A 40 -4.84 15.36 7.72
C ILE A 40 -4.85 15.05 9.22
N ILE A 41 -5.96 15.33 9.92
CA ILE A 41 -6.09 15.00 11.35
C ILE A 41 -5.89 13.49 11.60
N ALA A 42 -6.38 12.64 10.71
CA ALA A 42 -6.17 11.19 10.81
C ALA A 42 -4.67 10.82 10.67
N LEU A 43 -3.94 11.47 9.76
CA LEU A 43 -2.49 11.27 9.61
C LEU A 43 -1.68 11.80 10.79
N GLU A 44 -2.10 12.91 11.41
CA GLU A 44 -1.46 13.45 12.61
C GLU A 44 -1.61 12.51 13.81
N ASN A 45 -2.71 11.76 13.88
CA ASN A 45 -2.99 10.77 14.92
C ASN A 45 -2.54 9.35 14.54
N TRP A 46 -1.53 9.22 13.67
CA TRP A 46 -0.96 7.92 13.33
C TRP A 46 -0.41 7.23 14.60
N PRO A 47 -0.71 5.93 14.82
CA PRO A 47 -0.32 5.24 16.04
C PRO A 47 1.20 5.18 16.20
N ASP A 48 1.69 5.47 17.41
CA ASP A 48 3.10 5.35 17.79
C ASP A 48 3.54 3.90 18.09
N ASN A 49 2.71 2.92 17.73
CA ASN A 49 2.96 1.54 18.10
C ASN A 49 4.11 0.97 17.25
N GLN A 50 5.21 0.61 17.91
CA GLN A 50 6.37 0.00 17.24
C GLN A 50 6.03 -1.34 16.60
N ASP A 51 4.99 -2.01 17.11
CA ASP A 51 4.48 -3.26 16.55
C ASP A 51 3.17 -3.05 15.79
N ILE A 52 3.30 -2.98 14.46
CA ILE A 52 2.16 -2.85 13.55
C ILE A 52 1.25 -4.09 13.53
N SER A 53 1.70 -5.23 14.05
CA SER A 53 0.88 -6.45 14.11
C SER A 53 -0.25 -6.33 15.14
N LEU A 54 -0.10 -5.43 16.12
CA LEU A 54 -1.10 -5.15 17.14
C LEU A 54 -2.21 -4.19 16.67
N ILE A 55 -2.02 -3.55 15.52
CA ILE A 55 -2.98 -2.61 14.96
C ILE A 55 -4.06 -3.41 14.23
N GLU A 56 -5.33 -3.12 14.52
CA GLU A 56 -6.45 -3.79 13.87
C GLU A 56 -6.41 -3.58 12.36
N HIS A 57 -6.64 -4.67 11.60
CA HIS A 57 -6.71 -4.66 10.14
C HIS A 57 -7.69 -3.59 9.61
N ARG A 58 -8.84 -3.43 10.26
CA ARG A 58 -9.83 -2.41 9.91
C ARG A 58 -9.29 -0.98 9.99
N TYR A 59 -8.46 -0.70 11.00
CA TYR A 59 -7.81 0.60 11.13
C TYR A 59 -6.81 0.81 10.00
N LYS A 60 -6.00 -0.21 9.67
CA LYS A 60 -5.07 -0.16 8.54
C LYS A 60 -5.79 0.15 7.23
N CYS A 61 -6.91 -0.51 6.96
CA CYS A 61 -7.73 -0.21 5.78
C CYS A 61 -8.29 1.21 5.77
N THR A 62 -8.70 1.72 6.94
CA THR A 62 -9.18 3.11 7.07
C THR A 62 -8.09 4.11 6.72
N MET A 63 -6.88 3.90 7.24
CA MET A 63 -5.73 4.74 6.90
C MET A 63 -5.33 4.61 5.43
N THR A 64 -5.41 3.42 4.83
CA THR A 64 -5.21 3.24 3.39
C THR A 64 -6.21 4.06 2.57
N CYS A 65 -7.47 4.16 3.00
CA CYS A 65 -8.46 5.00 2.32
C CYS A 65 -8.17 6.48 2.48
N VAL A 66 -7.78 6.94 3.67
CA VAL A 66 -7.33 8.32 3.90
C VAL A 66 -6.19 8.69 2.93
N LEU A 67 -5.22 7.79 2.75
CA LEU A 67 -4.09 8.00 1.84
C LEU A 67 -4.50 8.02 0.37
N ILE A 68 -5.51 7.26 -0.02
CA ILE A 68 -6.09 7.27 -1.36
C ILE A 68 -6.85 8.57 -1.63
N ASP A 69 -7.67 9.02 -0.67
CA ASP A 69 -8.47 10.25 -0.76
C ASP A 69 -7.56 11.48 -0.88
N LEU A 70 -6.41 11.47 -0.22
CA LEU A 70 -5.37 12.51 -0.33
C LEU A 70 -4.53 12.40 -1.61
N GLY A 71 -4.73 11.37 -2.43
CA GLY A 71 -3.97 11.12 -3.66
C GLY A 71 -2.51 10.73 -3.42
N LEU A 72 -2.14 10.35 -2.20
CA LEU A 72 -0.80 9.90 -1.85
C LEU A 72 -0.53 8.46 -2.32
N VAL A 73 -1.60 7.69 -2.47
CA VAL A 73 -1.58 6.31 -2.98
C VAL A 73 -2.72 6.15 -3.98
N ASN A 74 -2.48 5.43 -5.08
CA ASN A 74 -3.58 5.09 -5.98
C ASN A 74 -4.35 3.84 -5.52
N LYS A 75 -5.45 3.51 -6.22
CA LYS A 75 -6.29 2.34 -5.89
C LYS A 75 -5.57 0.98 -5.99
N MET A 76 -4.36 0.95 -6.53
CA MET A 76 -3.51 -0.25 -6.62
C MET A 76 -2.39 -0.25 -5.56
N GLY A 77 -2.38 0.68 -4.61
CA GLY A 77 -1.33 0.75 -3.59
C GLY A 77 -0.03 1.40 -4.06
N GLN A 78 -0.01 1.98 -5.26
CA GLN A 78 1.20 2.66 -5.75
C GLN A 78 1.27 4.06 -5.14
N VAL A 79 2.35 4.33 -4.42
CA VAL A 79 2.66 5.63 -3.84
C VAL A 79 2.94 6.65 -4.95
N GLN A 80 2.26 7.79 -4.89
CA GLN A 80 2.40 8.91 -5.81
C GLN A 80 3.46 9.89 -5.28
N ILE A 81 4.72 9.62 -5.64
CA ILE A 81 5.90 10.36 -5.15
C ILE A 81 5.85 11.85 -5.53
N ASP A 82 5.31 12.17 -6.69
CA ASP A 82 5.09 13.54 -7.17
C ASP A 82 4.20 14.34 -6.20
N LYS A 83 3.10 13.76 -5.73
CA LYS A 83 2.21 14.37 -4.73
C LYS A 83 2.83 14.50 -3.35
N TYR A 84 3.69 13.55 -3.00
CA TYR A 84 4.45 13.57 -1.74
C TYR A 84 5.51 14.67 -1.70
N VAL A 85 6.12 14.99 -2.85
CA VAL A 85 7.11 16.08 -2.97
C VAL A 85 6.40 17.45 -3.07
N GLU A 86 5.26 17.52 -3.76
CA GLU A 86 4.44 18.73 -3.85
C GLU A 86 3.85 19.17 -2.50
N SER A 87 3.60 18.24 -1.57
CA SER A 87 3.08 18.55 -0.22
C SER A 87 4.12 19.18 0.72
N GLY A 88 5.40 19.23 0.31
CA GLY A 88 6.48 19.83 1.10
C GLY A 88 6.87 19.06 2.37
N VAL A 89 6.31 17.86 2.57
CA VAL A 89 6.48 17.09 3.81
C VAL A 89 7.88 16.43 3.88
N LEU A 90 8.51 16.11 2.75
CA LEU A 90 9.79 15.38 2.66
C LEU A 90 10.67 15.81 1.48
N ASP A 91 11.99 15.78 1.68
CA ASP A 91 13.00 16.03 0.65
C ASP A 91 13.01 14.87 -0.39
N ARG A 92 13.13 15.21 -1.68
CA ARG A 92 12.99 14.30 -2.82
C ARG A 92 13.96 13.11 -2.77
N MET A 93 15.14 13.29 -2.18
CA MET A 93 16.12 12.21 -2.01
C MET A 93 15.69 11.19 -0.95
N TRP A 94 14.97 11.60 0.08
CA TRP A 94 14.42 10.70 1.12
C TRP A 94 13.33 9.81 0.54
N VAL A 95 12.44 10.38 -0.27
CA VAL A 95 11.32 9.63 -0.87
C VAL A 95 11.81 8.60 -1.88
N ALA A 96 12.90 8.84 -2.61
CA ALA A 96 13.38 7.90 -3.63
C ALA A 96 14.16 6.70 -3.05
N SER A 97 15.03 6.94 -2.06
CA SER A 97 15.86 5.91 -1.42
C SER A 97 15.04 5.01 -0.49
N ASP A 98 14.28 5.64 0.40
CA ASP A 98 13.76 4.95 1.59
C ASP A 98 12.43 4.26 1.30
N LEU A 99 11.63 4.85 0.39
CA LEU A 99 10.41 4.22 -0.11
C LEU A 99 10.70 2.91 -0.84
N ALA A 100 11.84 2.80 -1.55
CA ALA A 100 12.23 1.58 -2.22
C ALA A 100 12.54 0.46 -1.20
N SER A 101 13.23 0.79 -0.10
CA SER A 101 13.49 -0.15 0.99
C SER A 101 12.19 -0.61 1.67
N CYS A 102 11.32 0.34 2.02
CA CYS A 102 10.02 0.01 2.63
C CYS A 102 9.14 -0.81 1.68
N ARG A 103 9.09 -0.49 0.39
CA ARG A 103 8.33 -1.26 -0.60
C ARG A 103 8.88 -2.68 -0.75
N SER A 104 10.21 -2.85 -0.73
CA SER A 104 10.84 -4.17 -0.77
C SER A 104 10.47 -5.01 0.45
N LYS A 105 10.33 -4.40 1.64
CA LYS A 105 9.96 -5.11 2.87
C LYS A 105 8.56 -5.74 2.80
N TYR A 106 7.64 -5.13 2.05
CA TYR A 106 6.25 -5.58 1.93
C TYR A 106 5.92 -6.15 0.54
N HIS A 107 6.91 -6.52 -0.29
CA HIS A 107 6.63 -6.91 -1.69
C HIS A 107 5.75 -8.16 -1.82
N ASP A 108 5.74 -9.03 -0.80
CA ASP A 108 4.98 -10.28 -0.75
C ASP A 108 3.61 -10.09 -0.08
N GLU A 109 3.27 -8.88 0.35
CA GLU A 109 1.98 -8.60 0.97
C GLU A 109 0.91 -8.42 -0.10
N TRP A 110 -0.12 -9.27 -0.04
CA TRP A 110 -1.22 -9.30 -0.99
C TRP A 110 -2.40 -8.45 -0.50
N ASP A 111 -2.50 -8.24 0.81
CA ASP A 111 -3.50 -7.38 1.40
C ASP A 111 -3.11 -5.91 1.20
N LEU A 112 -3.92 -5.18 0.41
CA LEU A 112 -3.66 -3.79 0.10
C LEU A 112 -3.58 -2.91 1.35
N CYS A 113 -4.36 -3.21 2.39
CA CYS A 113 -4.35 -2.45 3.63
C CYS A 113 -3.05 -2.67 4.41
N GLU A 114 -2.63 -3.92 4.56
CA GLU A 114 -1.35 -4.27 5.19
C GLU A 114 -0.16 -3.71 4.41
N PHE A 115 -0.20 -3.83 3.08
CA PHE A 115 0.85 -3.33 2.18
C PHE A 115 1.04 -1.81 2.31
N VAL A 116 -0.05 -1.05 2.13
CA VAL A 116 0.02 0.42 2.16
C VAL A 116 0.35 0.91 3.57
N PHE A 117 -0.33 0.40 4.59
CA PHE A 117 -0.06 0.79 5.97
C PHE A 117 1.38 0.47 6.37
N GLY A 118 1.88 -0.71 6.01
CA GLY A 118 3.24 -1.14 6.29
C GLY A 118 4.30 -0.24 5.64
N ILE A 119 4.12 0.12 4.37
CA ILE A 119 5.03 1.04 3.67
C ILE A 119 5.08 2.40 4.37
N PHE A 120 3.93 2.98 4.70
CA PHE A 120 3.85 4.30 5.32
C PHE A 120 4.37 4.29 6.75
N ASN A 121 4.11 3.23 7.51
CA ASN A 121 4.66 3.08 8.86
C ASN A 121 6.19 2.92 8.82
N CYS A 122 6.72 2.11 7.90
CA CYS A 122 8.15 2.01 7.66
C CYS A 122 8.77 3.37 7.33
N PHE A 123 8.12 4.14 6.47
CA PHE A 123 8.57 5.47 6.12
C PHE A 123 8.59 6.43 7.33
N ARG A 124 7.54 6.40 8.15
CA ARG A 124 7.44 7.16 9.40
C ARG A 124 8.58 6.81 10.37
N GLU A 125 8.86 5.54 10.58
CA GLU A 125 9.94 5.08 11.46
C GLU A 125 11.31 5.56 10.98
N MET A 126 11.55 5.54 9.66
CA MET A 126 12.79 6.05 9.08
C MET A 126 12.94 7.56 9.30
N LYS A 127 11.86 8.33 9.11
CA LYS A 127 11.84 9.77 9.40
C LYS A 127 12.14 10.05 10.88
N LEU A 128 11.46 9.36 11.80
CA LEU A 128 11.68 9.53 13.25
C LEU A 128 13.10 9.09 13.68
N ALA A 129 13.67 8.08 13.03
CA ALA A 129 15.05 7.66 13.28
C ALA A 129 16.07 8.69 12.77
N ALA A 130 15.75 9.43 11.72
CA ALA A 130 16.57 10.50 11.19
C ALA A 130 16.56 11.75 12.07
N GLU A 131 15.37 12.19 12.49
CA GLU A 131 15.19 13.36 13.36
C GLU A 131 15.87 13.17 14.72
N ARG A 132 15.94 11.93 15.23
CA ARG A 132 16.68 11.59 16.46
C ARG A 132 18.21 11.65 16.34
N LYS A 133 18.75 11.65 15.12
CA LYS A 133 20.21 11.71 14.85
C LYS A 133 20.72 13.13 14.62
N VAL A 134 19.80 14.09 14.48
CA VAL A 134 20.07 15.53 14.37
C VAL A 134 20.01 16.16 15.76
#